data_AF-A0A177DPE4-F1
#
_entry.id   AF-A0A177DPE4-F1
#
_cell.length_a   1.000
_cell.length_b   1.000
_cell.length_c   1.000
_cell.angle_alpha   90.00
_cell.angle_beta   90.00
_cell.angle_gamma   90.00
#
_symmetry.space_group_name_H-M   'P 1'
#
loop_
_entity.id
_entity.type
_entity.pdbx_description
1 polymer ?
#
loop_
_entity_poly.entity_id
_entity_poly.type
_entity_poly.pdbx_seq_one_letter_code
_entity_poly.pdbx_strand_id
1 'polypeptide(L)'
;MAASSKKPGEVKPTTSRRHPLQRFDSPSKGFSGALHVAGLISFYSSFKFLVDNPNIFNLSFGWHLQFLTIIGLSLSTVTFIFGLIADLTSTALSKSPSLNSDPPAVALSEHLFRFKNYLALVAAPIEVTISVLYWTLKAIDGKLLVPPDLPLPPAIYDLGFHLVPAVVLTLDYVLLSPPWPTTPMNESAPMITLALSTVVAFTYWIWIEICFSQNGFYPYPIFAILTTNQRIGLFVVSGVIMWVVGGLLRVLYAKINGYESVEHLEKVRRNKVMGGSGKWE
;
A
#
# COMPACT_ATOMS: atom_id res chain seq x y z
N MET A 1 -53.89 23.28 4.82
CA MET A 1 -52.43 23.31 4.55
C MET A 1 -51.72 22.73 5.77
N ALA A 2 -51.20 21.51 5.66
CA ALA A 2 -50.33 20.92 6.69
C ALA A 2 -49.04 20.51 5.98
N ALA A 3 -47.93 21.17 6.33
CA ALA A 3 -46.62 20.91 5.76
C ALA A 3 -46.13 19.55 6.26
N SER A 4 -45.99 18.59 5.35
CA SER A 4 -45.40 17.28 5.62
C SER A 4 -43.89 17.46 5.84
N SER A 5 -43.47 17.29 7.10
CA SER A 5 -42.07 17.17 7.49
C SER A 5 -41.45 15.97 6.77
N LYS A 6 -40.53 16.24 5.84
CA LYS A 6 -39.67 15.22 5.22
C LYS A 6 -38.81 14.60 6.32
N LYS A 7 -39.09 13.35 6.70
CA LYS A 7 -38.19 12.54 7.52
C LYS A 7 -36.80 12.51 6.85
N PRO A 8 -35.70 12.67 7.61
CA PRO A 8 -34.36 12.46 7.06
C PRO A 8 -34.27 11.03 6.55
N GLY A 9 -33.74 10.88 5.34
CA GLY A 9 -33.71 9.61 4.60
C GLY A 9 -33.10 8.50 5.45
N GLU A 10 -33.95 7.57 5.87
CA GLU A 10 -33.54 6.33 6.50
C GLU A 10 -32.68 5.57 5.48
N VAL A 11 -31.37 5.55 5.71
CA VAL A 11 -30.45 4.70 4.95
C VAL A 11 -30.85 3.27 5.28
N LYS A 12 -31.61 2.64 4.39
CA LYS A 12 -31.88 1.20 4.46
C LYS A 12 -30.52 0.50 4.59
N PRO A 13 -30.36 -0.46 5.53
CA PRO A 13 -29.15 -1.25 5.60
C PRO A 13 -29.06 -2.05 4.30
N THR A 14 -28.29 -1.55 3.34
CA THR A 14 -27.92 -2.34 2.19
C THR A 14 -27.05 -3.47 2.71
N THR A 15 -27.40 -4.71 2.39
CA THR A 15 -26.58 -5.92 2.61
C THR A 15 -25.28 -5.90 1.78
N SER A 16 -24.79 -4.71 1.45
CA SER A 16 -23.61 -4.47 0.63
C SER A 16 -22.38 -4.80 1.46
N ARG A 17 -21.68 -5.87 1.08
CA ARG A 17 -20.37 -6.31 1.60
C ARG A 17 -19.27 -5.25 1.42
N ARG A 18 -19.54 -4.25 0.58
CA ARG A 18 -18.64 -3.17 0.22
C ARG A 18 -18.78 -2.02 1.21
N HIS A 19 -17.64 -1.52 1.67
CA HIS A 19 -17.58 -0.29 2.43
C HIS A 19 -18.28 0.84 1.65
N PRO A 20 -19.14 1.66 2.28
CA PRO A 20 -19.93 2.67 1.57
C PRO A 20 -19.10 3.65 0.73
N LEU A 21 -17.85 3.91 1.14
CA LEU A 21 -16.93 4.81 0.45
C LEU A 21 -16.05 4.13 -0.62
N GLN A 22 -16.02 2.81 -0.75
CA GLN A 22 -15.34 2.17 -1.88
C GLN A 22 -16.05 2.55 -3.17
N ARG A 23 -15.35 2.74 -4.30
CA ARG A 23 -15.95 3.16 -5.57
C ARG A 23 -16.35 2.00 -6.45
N PHE A 24 -15.48 1.00 -6.55
CA PHE A 24 -15.77 -0.24 -7.27
C PHE A 24 -15.85 -1.40 -6.30
N ASP A 25 -16.45 -2.50 -6.77
CA ASP A 25 -16.57 -3.71 -5.99
C ASP A 25 -15.20 -4.37 -5.83
N SER A 26 -14.76 -4.48 -4.59
CA SER A 26 -13.51 -5.14 -4.21
C SER A 26 -13.67 -5.72 -2.79
N PRO A 27 -13.26 -6.98 -2.56
CA PRO A 27 -12.65 -7.88 -3.54
C PRO A 27 -13.65 -8.38 -4.60
N SER A 28 -13.22 -8.48 -5.86
CA SER A 28 -14.03 -9.00 -6.98
C SER A 28 -13.18 -9.49 -8.16
N LYS A 29 -13.69 -10.47 -8.92
CA LYS A 29 -13.08 -10.95 -10.17
C LYS A 29 -13.16 -9.95 -11.35
N GLY A 30 -13.85 -8.82 -11.16
CA GLY A 30 -14.03 -7.79 -12.18
C GLY A 30 -12.81 -6.86 -12.25
N PHE A 31 -13.06 -5.55 -12.14
CA PHE A 31 -12.01 -4.54 -12.23
C PHE A 31 -10.90 -4.72 -11.16
N SER A 32 -11.26 -5.13 -9.94
CA SER A 32 -10.30 -5.39 -8.86
C SER A 32 -9.29 -6.48 -9.25
N GLY A 33 -9.78 -7.66 -9.62
CA GLY A 33 -8.94 -8.76 -10.10
C GLY A 33 -8.09 -8.40 -11.32
N ALA A 34 -8.65 -7.66 -12.27
CA ALA A 34 -7.91 -7.22 -13.45
C ALA A 34 -6.73 -6.28 -13.10
N LEU A 35 -6.93 -5.32 -12.18
CA LEU A 35 -5.87 -4.44 -11.70
C LEU A 35 -4.75 -5.23 -11.00
N HIS A 36 -5.11 -6.15 -10.11
CA HIS A 36 -4.11 -6.96 -9.40
C HIS A 36 -3.33 -7.86 -10.35
N VAL A 37 -3.97 -8.50 -11.34
CA VAL A 37 -3.27 -9.30 -12.36
C VAL A 37 -2.32 -8.44 -13.19
N ALA A 38 -2.78 -7.29 -13.69
CA ALA A 38 -1.95 -6.40 -14.50
C ALA A 38 -0.72 -5.90 -13.72
N GLY A 39 -0.92 -5.51 -12.45
CA GLY A 39 0.18 -5.13 -11.56
C GLY A 39 1.18 -6.27 -11.36
N LEU A 40 0.71 -7.49 -11.07
CA LEU A 40 1.59 -8.66 -10.87
C LEU A 40 2.38 -9.03 -12.13
N ILE A 41 1.80 -8.91 -13.33
CA ILE A 41 2.53 -9.12 -14.59
C ILE A 41 3.65 -8.08 -14.75
N SER A 42 3.37 -6.81 -14.42
CA SER A 42 4.37 -5.75 -14.44
C SER A 42 5.49 -6.02 -13.42
N PHE A 43 5.13 -6.37 -12.19
CA PHE A 43 6.11 -6.63 -11.13
C PHE A 43 6.98 -7.85 -11.45
N TYR A 44 6.38 -8.91 -11.99
CA TYR A 44 7.11 -10.07 -12.47
C TYR A 44 8.12 -9.69 -13.57
N SER A 45 7.73 -8.83 -14.50
CA SER A 45 8.62 -8.37 -15.57
C SER A 45 9.82 -7.58 -15.03
N SER A 46 9.61 -6.77 -13.99
CA SER A 46 10.66 -6.07 -13.25
C SER A 46 11.61 -7.06 -12.53
N PHE A 47 11.10 -8.07 -11.82
CA PHE A 47 11.96 -9.09 -11.21
C PHE A 47 12.72 -9.93 -12.24
N LYS A 48 12.05 -10.31 -13.33
CA LYS A 48 12.65 -11.05 -14.43
C LYS A 48 13.83 -10.26 -15.04
N PHE A 49 13.69 -8.95 -15.20
CA PHE A 49 14.78 -8.10 -15.69
C PHE A 49 16.04 -8.20 -14.82
N LEU A 50 15.91 -8.23 -13.48
CA LEU A 50 17.04 -8.35 -12.56
C LEU A 50 17.79 -9.69 -12.69
N VAL A 51 17.06 -10.75 -13.05
CA VAL A 51 17.62 -12.09 -13.29
C VAL A 51 18.27 -12.17 -14.66
N ASP A 52 17.60 -11.65 -15.68
CA ASP A 52 18.08 -11.70 -17.07
C ASP A 52 19.26 -10.75 -17.36
N ASN A 53 19.45 -9.71 -16.52
CA ASN A 53 20.51 -8.71 -16.66
C ASN A 53 21.40 -8.69 -15.40
N PRO A 54 22.19 -9.75 -15.15
CA PRO A 54 22.98 -9.86 -13.95
C PRO A 54 24.08 -8.78 -13.89
N ASN A 55 24.32 -8.27 -12.69
CA ASN A 55 25.39 -7.32 -12.39
C ASN A 55 26.02 -7.65 -11.02
N ILE A 56 26.87 -6.75 -10.50
CA ILE A 56 27.57 -6.95 -9.22
C ILE A 56 26.62 -7.26 -8.06
N PHE A 57 25.39 -6.72 -8.07
CA PHE A 57 24.40 -6.94 -7.01
C PHE A 57 23.86 -8.38 -7.00
N ASN A 58 23.90 -9.11 -8.12
CA ASN A 58 23.47 -10.52 -8.18
C ASN A 58 24.37 -11.43 -7.34
N LEU A 59 25.63 -11.03 -7.11
CA LEU A 59 26.62 -11.77 -6.33
C LEU A 59 26.83 -11.20 -4.92
N SER A 60 26.12 -10.13 -4.57
CA SER A 60 26.31 -9.39 -3.33
C SER A 60 25.42 -9.91 -2.20
N PHE A 61 25.85 -9.70 -0.95
CA PHE A 61 25.00 -9.89 0.22
C PHE A 61 23.75 -9.01 0.11
N GLY A 62 22.59 -9.58 0.40
CA GLY A 62 21.30 -8.92 0.24
C GLY A 62 20.76 -8.88 -1.19
N TRP A 63 21.49 -9.42 -2.18
CA TRP A 63 21.08 -9.45 -3.60
C TRP A 63 20.60 -8.06 -4.07
N HIS A 64 19.56 -7.98 -4.89
CA HIS A 64 18.89 -6.73 -5.25
C HIS A 64 17.98 -6.16 -4.14
N LEU A 65 17.78 -6.86 -3.02
CA LEU A 65 17.01 -6.34 -1.87
C LEU A 65 17.77 -5.25 -1.10
N GLN A 66 18.96 -4.86 -1.53
CA GLN A 66 19.65 -3.65 -1.07
C GLN A 66 18.94 -2.37 -1.53
N PHE A 67 18.21 -2.43 -2.64
CA PHE A 67 17.50 -1.30 -3.22
C PHE A 67 16.11 -1.14 -2.60
N LEU A 68 15.79 0.06 -2.12
CA LEU A 68 14.45 0.38 -1.61
C LEU A 68 13.36 0.08 -2.64
N THR A 69 13.65 0.34 -3.92
CA THR A 69 12.76 0.04 -5.04
C THR A 69 12.40 -1.44 -5.10
N ILE A 70 13.33 -2.35 -4.85
CA ILE A 70 13.08 -3.79 -4.93
C ILE A 70 12.41 -4.32 -3.65
N ILE A 71 12.71 -3.74 -2.49
CA ILE A 71 11.94 -3.98 -1.26
C ILE A 71 10.49 -3.52 -1.44
N GLY A 72 10.28 -2.31 -1.96
CA GLY A 72 8.97 -1.75 -2.31
C GLY A 72 8.23 -2.68 -3.25
N LEU A 73 8.85 -3.03 -4.38
CA LEU A 73 8.26 -3.90 -5.40
C LEU A 73 7.88 -5.28 -4.83
N SER A 74 8.69 -5.82 -3.91
CA SER A 74 8.39 -7.06 -3.20
C SER A 74 7.16 -6.92 -2.31
N LEU A 75 7.05 -5.84 -1.54
CA LEU A 75 5.88 -5.54 -0.72
C LEU A 75 4.63 -5.31 -1.59
N SER A 76 4.76 -4.60 -2.70
CA SER A 76 3.70 -4.38 -3.70
C SER A 76 3.21 -5.70 -4.30
N THR A 77 4.14 -6.60 -4.60
CA THR A 77 3.84 -7.94 -5.10
C THR A 77 3.07 -8.76 -4.08
N VAL A 78 3.54 -8.80 -2.82
CA VAL A 78 2.82 -9.50 -1.75
C VAL A 78 1.42 -8.89 -1.57
N THR A 79 1.31 -7.57 -1.53
CA THR A 79 0.03 -6.84 -1.42
C THR A 79 -0.94 -7.26 -2.52
N PHE A 80 -0.49 -7.27 -3.78
CA PHE A 80 -1.32 -7.63 -4.94
C PHE A 80 -1.62 -9.14 -5.01
N ILE A 81 -0.73 -10.01 -4.52
CA ILE A 81 -1.03 -11.45 -4.37
C ILE A 81 -2.19 -11.64 -3.40
N PHE A 82 -2.15 -11.02 -2.22
CA PHE A 82 -3.24 -11.12 -1.25
C PHE A 82 -4.54 -10.51 -1.81
N GLY A 83 -4.46 -9.40 -2.52
CA GLY A 83 -5.59 -8.80 -3.24
C GLY A 83 -6.21 -9.75 -4.27
N LEU A 84 -5.38 -10.36 -5.12
CA LEU A 84 -5.83 -11.29 -6.14
C LEU A 84 -6.44 -12.56 -5.55
N ILE A 85 -5.83 -13.14 -4.50
CA ILE A 85 -6.41 -14.33 -3.84
C ILE A 85 -7.76 -13.95 -3.21
N ALA A 86 -7.88 -12.76 -2.59
CA ALA A 86 -9.16 -12.26 -2.09
C ALA A 86 -10.20 -12.13 -3.22
N ASP A 87 -9.82 -11.56 -4.37
CA ASP A 87 -10.68 -11.44 -5.55
C ASP A 87 -11.14 -12.80 -6.08
N LEU A 88 -10.24 -13.78 -6.18
CA LEU A 88 -10.56 -15.11 -6.68
C LEU A 88 -11.47 -15.89 -5.72
N THR A 89 -11.29 -15.69 -4.41
CA THR A 89 -12.08 -16.33 -3.35
C THR A 89 -13.39 -15.59 -3.02
N SER A 90 -13.59 -14.38 -3.56
CA SER A 90 -14.79 -13.58 -3.34
C SER A 90 -16.08 -14.23 -3.87
N THR A 91 -15.97 -15.20 -4.79
CA THR A 91 -17.11 -15.94 -5.39
C THR A 91 -17.33 -17.33 -4.78
N ALA A 92 -17.57 -17.43 -3.48
CA ALA A 92 -18.48 -18.47 -3.02
C ALA A 92 -19.91 -17.98 -3.35
N LEU A 93 -20.51 -18.54 -4.41
CA LEU A 93 -21.87 -18.24 -4.91
C LEU A 93 -22.86 -18.07 -3.74
N SER A 94 -23.72 -17.04 -3.64
CA SER A 94 -24.72 -16.64 -4.64
C SER A 94 -25.36 -17.81 -5.37
N LYS A 95 -25.86 -18.82 -4.62
CA LYS A 95 -26.97 -19.77 -4.91
C LYS A 95 -26.65 -21.18 -4.39
N SER A 96 -27.07 -21.43 -3.15
CA SER A 96 -27.81 -22.65 -2.81
C SER A 96 -28.64 -22.36 -1.56
N PRO A 97 -29.97 -22.22 -1.65
CA PRO A 97 -30.85 -22.16 -0.48
C PRO A 97 -30.92 -23.50 0.27
N SER A 98 -30.25 -24.54 -0.22
CA SER A 98 -30.38 -25.93 0.24
C SER A 98 -29.05 -26.61 0.57
N LEU A 99 -27.95 -25.88 0.69
CA LEU A 99 -26.75 -26.39 1.33
C LEU A 99 -26.37 -25.48 2.49
N ASN A 100 -26.19 -26.08 3.66
CA ASN A 100 -25.39 -25.51 4.74
C ASN A 100 -23.94 -25.46 4.24
N SER A 101 -23.61 -24.53 3.35
CA SER A 101 -22.22 -24.23 3.05
C SER A 101 -21.72 -23.37 4.19
N ASP A 102 -21.18 -24.02 5.21
CA ASP A 102 -20.28 -23.41 6.18
C ASP A 102 -19.26 -22.51 5.45
N PRO A 103 -18.74 -21.44 6.07
CA PRO A 103 -18.29 -20.24 5.36
C PRO A 103 -16.75 -20.03 5.26
N PRO A 104 -15.90 -21.04 4.97
CA PRO A 104 -14.45 -20.83 5.00
C PRO A 104 -13.97 -19.93 3.86
N ALA A 105 -14.57 -19.99 2.67
CA ALA A 105 -14.10 -19.21 1.51
C ALA A 105 -14.44 -17.70 1.61
N VAL A 106 -15.63 -17.35 2.13
CA VAL A 106 -16.04 -15.95 2.29
C VAL A 106 -15.22 -15.27 3.39
N ALA A 107 -15.14 -15.91 4.55
CA ALA A 107 -14.31 -15.41 5.64
C ALA A 107 -12.85 -15.29 5.21
N LEU A 108 -12.32 -16.25 4.44
CA LEU A 108 -10.97 -16.17 3.89
C LEU A 108 -10.80 -14.95 2.97
N SER A 109 -11.71 -14.71 2.02
CA SER A 109 -11.65 -13.54 1.13
C SER A 109 -11.61 -12.23 1.91
N GLU A 110 -12.45 -12.09 2.95
CA GLU A 110 -12.49 -10.91 3.82
C GLU A 110 -11.19 -10.73 4.62
N HIS A 111 -10.65 -11.80 5.20
CA HIS A 111 -9.38 -11.74 5.93
C HIS A 111 -8.20 -11.39 5.02
N LEU A 112 -8.11 -11.99 3.83
CA LEU A 112 -7.06 -11.70 2.86
C LEU A 112 -7.16 -10.27 2.36
N PHE A 113 -8.37 -9.79 2.06
CA PHE A 113 -8.59 -8.41 1.63
C PHE A 113 -8.20 -7.41 2.72
N ARG A 114 -8.59 -7.68 3.96
CA ARG A 114 -8.18 -6.86 5.11
C ARG A 114 -6.67 -6.86 5.32
N PHE A 115 -6.02 -8.02 5.17
CA PHE A 115 -4.57 -8.14 5.28
C PHE A 115 -3.86 -7.34 4.17
N LYS A 116 -4.31 -7.48 2.92
CA LYS A 116 -3.87 -6.64 1.79
C LYS A 116 -3.99 -5.16 2.10
N ASN A 117 -5.12 -4.72 2.66
CA ASN A 117 -5.30 -3.30 3.01
C ASN A 117 -4.35 -2.83 4.12
N TYR A 118 -3.98 -3.70 5.09
CA TYR A 118 -2.93 -3.38 6.05
C TYR A 118 -1.55 -3.27 5.40
N LEU A 119 -1.20 -4.15 4.47
CA LEU A 119 0.04 -4.04 3.71
C LEU A 119 0.08 -2.74 2.88
N ALA A 120 -1.05 -2.38 2.26
CA ALA A 120 -1.20 -1.17 1.45
C ALA A 120 -0.97 0.12 2.24
N LEU A 121 -1.17 0.13 3.58
CA LEU A 121 -0.82 1.27 4.44
C LEU A 121 0.67 1.64 4.38
N VAL A 122 1.52 0.68 4.03
CA VAL A 122 2.96 0.88 3.85
C VAL A 122 3.32 0.88 2.37
N ALA A 123 2.78 -0.07 1.59
CA ALA A 123 3.12 -0.26 0.17
C ALA A 123 2.79 0.98 -0.69
N ALA A 124 1.59 1.56 -0.55
CA ALA A 124 1.23 2.71 -1.38
C ALA A 124 2.07 3.95 -1.06
N PRO A 125 2.24 4.36 0.22
CA PRO A 125 3.10 5.50 0.53
C PRO A 125 4.58 5.28 0.20
N ILE A 126 5.13 4.08 0.42
CA ILE A 126 6.54 3.81 0.13
C ILE A 126 6.82 3.86 -1.37
N GLU A 127 5.96 3.30 -2.22
CA GLU A 127 6.15 3.29 -3.67
C GLU A 127 6.01 4.68 -4.28
N VAL A 128 5.04 5.48 -3.82
CA VAL A 128 4.95 6.88 -4.22
C VAL A 128 6.18 7.66 -3.77
N THR A 129 6.72 7.37 -2.58
CA THR A 129 7.96 7.99 -2.09
C THR A 129 9.17 7.58 -2.92
N ILE A 130 9.31 6.29 -3.24
CA ILE A 130 10.36 5.78 -4.13
C ILE A 130 10.28 6.49 -5.49
N SER A 131 9.10 6.59 -6.09
CA SER A 131 8.88 7.30 -7.35
C SER A 131 9.34 8.76 -7.25
N VAL A 132 8.88 9.49 -6.23
CA VAL A 132 9.24 10.91 -6.03
C VAL A 132 10.76 11.07 -5.86
N LEU A 133 11.37 10.27 -4.98
CA LEU A 133 12.82 10.35 -4.72
C LEU A 133 13.63 9.99 -5.97
N TYR A 134 13.27 8.89 -6.65
CA TYR A 134 13.97 8.41 -7.83
C TYR A 134 13.96 9.45 -8.95
N TRP A 135 12.78 9.91 -9.36
CA TRP A 135 12.67 10.86 -10.48
C TRP A 135 13.29 12.23 -10.14
N THR A 136 13.19 12.67 -8.88
CA THR A 136 13.84 13.92 -8.45
C THR A 136 15.36 13.80 -8.48
N LEU A 137 15.93 12.75 -7.89
CA LEU A 137 17.37 12.53 -7.88
C LEU A 137 17.91 12.32 -9.30
N LYS A 138 17.20 11.56 -10.14
CA LYS A 138 17.56 11.34 -11.54
C LYS A 138 17.57 12.63 -12.35
N ALA A 139 16.61 13.54 -12.10
CA ALA A 139 16.54 14.83 -12.77
C ALA A 139 17.66 15.79 -12.33
N ILE A 140 18.12 15.69 -11.08
CA ILE A 140 19.26 16.48 -10.56
C ILE A 140 20.57 15.93 -11.12
N ASP A 141 20.87 14.66 -10.85
CA ASP A 141 22.02 13.94 -11.38
C ASP A 141 21.81 12.42 -11.25
N GLY A 142 21.64 11.73 -12.39
CA GLY A 142 21.48 10.28 -12.44
C GLY A 142 22.65 9.49 -11.84
N LYS A 143 23.85 10.07 -11.76
CA LYS A 143 25.03 9.44 -11.14
C LYS A 143 24.90 9.28 -9.63
N LEU A 144 23.95 9.98 -9.00
CA LEU A 144 23.61 9.77 -7.59
C LEU A 144 22.92 8.42 -7.35
N LEU A 145 22.29 7.87 -8.40
CA LEU A 145 21.50 6.64 -8.33
C LEU A 145 22.22 5.44 -8.95
N VAL A 146 22.89 5.64 -10.09
CA VAL A 146 23.51 4.54 -10.84
C VAL A 146 25.03 4.76 -10.91
N PRO A 147 25.85 3.76 -10.52
CA PRO A 147 27.29 3.82 -10.70
C PRO A 147 27.66 4.09 -12.17
N PRO A 148 28.77 4.79 -12.45
CA PRO A 148 29.19 5.10 -13.83
C PRO A 148 29.36 3.86 -14.72
N ASP A 149 29.66 2.72 -14.11
CA ASP A 149 29.97 1.46 -14.77
C ASP A 149 28.72 0.63 -15.14
N LEU A 150 27.53 1.06 -14.71
CA LEU A 150 26.27 0.38 -14.98
C LEU A 150 25.37 1.23 -15.89
N PRO A 151 24.80 0.66 -16.97
CA PRO A 151 23.84 1.37 -17.78
C PRO A 151 22.53 1.59 -17.01
N LEU A 152 21.85 2.71 -17.29
CA LEU A 152 20.47 2.88 -16.86
C LEU A 152 19.58 1.81 -17.51
N PRO A 153 18.56 1.28 -16.80
CA PRO A 153 17.60 0.38 -17.40
C PRO A 153 16.90 1.03 -18.60
N PRO A 154 16.51 0.25 -19.63
CA PRO A 154 15.65 0.75 -20.69
C PRO A 154 14.38 1.38 -20.11
N ALA A 155 13.89 2.45 -20.74
CA ALA A 155 12.82 3.29 -20.18
C ALA A 155 11.57 2.52 -19.71
N ILE A 156 11.19 1.44 -20.42
CA ILE A 156 10.04 0.63 -20.02
C ILE A 156 10.24 -0.09 -18.68
N TYR A 157 11.44 -0.62 -18.42
CA TYR A 157 11.78 -1.24 -17.14
C TYR A 157 11.94 -0.19 -16.07
N ASP A 158 12.51 0.96 -16.41
CA ASP A 158 12.66 2.07 -15.48
C ASP A 158 11.31 2.58 -14.96
N LEU A 159 10.32 2.72 -15.85
CA LEU A 159 8.93 2.99 -15.48
C LEU A 159 8.32 1.84 -14.67
N GLY A 160 8.61 0.59 -15.05
CA GLY A 160 8.13 -0.61 -14.35
C GLY A 160 8.66 -0.73 -12.91
N PHE A 161 9.86 -0.24 -12.64
CA PHE A 161 10.44 -0.20 -11.30
C PHE A 161 9.94 0.99 -10.49
N HIS A 162 9.91 2.18 -11.08
CA HIS A 162 9.80 3.43 -10.33
C HIS A 162 8.48 4.17 -10.47
N LEU A 163 7.61 3.80 -11.42
CA LEU A 163 6.33 4.49 -11.62
C LEU A 163 5.13 3.55 -11.49
N VAL A 164 5.16 2.39 -12.16
CA VAL A 164 4.00 1.49 -12.23
C VAL A 164 3.51 1.07 -10.83
N PRO A 165 4.37 0.62 -9.88
CA PRO A 165 3.92 0.23 -8.55
C PRO A 165 3.19 1.36 -7.81
N ALA A 166 3.74 2.58 -7.86
CA ALA A 166 3.14 3.76 -7.24
C ALA A 166 1.75 4.06 -7.82
N VAL A 167 1.59 3.98 -9.15
CA VAL A 167 0.32 4.23 -9.82
C VAL A 167 -0.71 3.16 -9.47
N VAL A 168 -0.40 1.88 -9.62
CA VAL A 168 -1.38 0.81 -9.43
C VAL A 168 -1.81 0.68 -7.97
N LEU A 169 -0.89 0.87 -7.01
CA LEU A 169 -1.24 0.91 -5.58
C LEU A 169 -2.05 2.15 -5.21
N THR A 170 -1.81 3.29 -5.83
CA THR A 170 -2.64 4.49 -5.62
C THR A 170 -4.05 4.28 -6.16
N LEU A 171 -4.19 3.68 -7.35
CA LEU A 171 -5.50 3.32 -7.92
C LEU A 171 -6.24 2.33 -7.04
N ASP A 172 -5.55 1.29 -6.57
CA ASP A 172 -6.11 0.31 -5.64
C ASP A 172 -6.54 0.95 -4.30
N TYR A 173 -5.70 1.81 -3.73
CA TYR A 173 -6.00 2.52 -2.49
C TYR A 173 -7.23 3.42 -2.63
N VAL A 174 -7.29 4.21 -3.70
CA VAL A 174 -8.35 5.21 -3.89
C VAL A 174 -9.66 4.60 -4.38
N LEU A 175 -9.62 3.61 -5.27
CA LEU A 175 -10.81 3.14 -5.97
C LEU A 175 -11.38 1.84 -5.39
N LEU A 176 -10.50 0.99 -4.85
CA LEU A 176 -10.84 -0.38 -4.46
C LEU A 176 -10.79 -0.59 -2.95
N SER A 177 -9.99 0.14 -2.19
CA SER A 177 -9.82 -0.09 -0.76
C SER A 177 -10.79 0.75 0.09
N PRO A 178 -11.17 0.32 1.30
CA PRO A 178 -11.80 1.21 2.28
C PRO A 178 -10.83 2.34 2.71
N PRO A 179 -11.31 3.45 3.31
CA PRO A 179 -10.46 4.57 3.74
C PRO A 179 -9.36 4.14 4.73
N TRP A 180 -9.64 3.07 5.47
CA TRP A 180 -8.72 2.42 6.38
C TRP A 180 -9.05 0.92 6.45
N PRO A 181 -8.11 0.03 6.80
CA PRO A 181 -8.38 -1.41 6.93
C PRO A 181 -9.42 -1.78 7.98
N THR A 182 -9.80 -0.83 8.85
CA THR A 182 -10.90 -0.96 9.80
C THR A 182 -11.94 0.11 9.51
N THR A 183 -13.20 -0.23 9.79
CA THR A 183 -14.32 0.72 9.76
C THR A 183 -14.90 0.83 11.16
N PRO A 184 -14.98 2.04 11.73
CA PRO A 184 -14.50 3.30 11.17
C PRO A 184 -12.97 3.39 11.09
N MET A 185 -12.49 4.40 10.38
CA MET A 185 -11.08 4.76 10.31
C MET A 185 -10.52 5.02 11.72
N ASN A 186 -9.30 4.55 11.94
CA ASN A 186 -8.60 4.77 13.19
C ASN A 186 -8.27 6.27 13.36
N GLU A 187 -8.69 6.88 14.47
CA GLU A 187 -8.43 8.29 14.79
C GLU A 187 -6.92 8.60 14.87
N SER A 188 -6.12 7.61 15.25
CA SER A 188 -4.65 7.70 15.30
C SER A 188 -3.99 7.43 13.94
N ALA A 189 -4.74 7.32 12.84
CA ALA A 189 -4.21 7.03 11.51
C ALA A 189 -3.01 7.93 11.11
N PRO A 190 -3.03 9.27 11.31
CA PRO A 190 -1.89 10.12 10.99
C PRO A 190 -0.63 9.77 11.80
N MET A 191 -0.78 9.46 13.09
CA MET A 191 0.33 9.10 13.99
C MET A 191 0.86 7.70 13.68
N ILE A 192 -0.03 6.76 13.35
CA ILE A 192 0.35 5.41 12.90
C ILE A 192 1.15 5.52 11.61
N THR A 193 0.71 6.32 10.63
CA THR A 193 1.47 6.53 9.38
C THR A 193 2.83 7.17 9.65
N LEU A 194 2.92 8.14 10.57
CA LEU A 194 4.20 8.75 10.95
C LEU A 194 5.14 7.69 11.54
N ALA A 195 4.67 6.93 12.53
CA ALA A 195 5.45 5.89 13.18
C ALA A 195 5.91 4.82 12.18
N LEU A 196 5.03 4.34 11.31
CA LEU A 196 5.36 3.37 10.26
C LEU A 196 6.40 3.93 9.29
N SER A 197 6.25 5.19 8.84
CA SER A 197 7.20 5.82 7.91
C SER A 197 8.59 5.96 8.53
N THR A 198 8.66 6.35 9.80
CA THR A 198 9.92 6.41 10.57
C THR A 198 10.55 5.04 10.72
N VAL A 199 9.78 4.03 11.14
CA VAL A 199 10.29 2.66 11.30
C VAL A 199 10.82 2.14 9.96
N VAL A 200 10.07 2.29 8.87
CA VAL A 200 10.50 1.85 7.53
C VAL A 200 11.81 2.55 7.12
N ALA A 201 11.90 3.87 7.27
CA ALA A 201 13.09 4.62 6.88
C ALA A 201 14.35 4.16 7.64
N PHE A 202 14.27 4.03 8.97
CA PHE A 202 15.42 3.63 9.78
C PHE A 202 15.73 2.13 9.67
N THR A 203 14.72 1.26 9.54
CA THR A 203 14.95 -0.17 9.27
C THR A 203 15.65 -0.35 7.93
N TYR A 204 15.24 0.40 6.89
CA TYR A 204 15.93 0.36 5.61
C TYR A 204 17.36 0.91 5.71
N TRP A 205 17.59 1.99 6.45
CA TRP A 205 18.95 2.49 6.65
C TRP A 205 19.86 1.45 7.32
N ILE A 206 19.39 0.84 8.41
CA ILE A 206 20.11 -0.25 9.10
C ILE A 206 20.44 -1.37 8.10
N TRP A 207 19.46 -1.77 7.29
CA TRP A 207 19.65 -2.80 6.27
C TRP A 207 20.72 -2.43 5.24
N ILE A 208 20.73 -1.18 4.76
CA ILE A 208 21.78 -0.70 3.86
C ILE A 208 23.15 -0.80 4.53
N GLU A 209 23.30 -0.34 5.78
CA GLU A 209 24.61 -0.34 6.47
C GLU A 209 25.10 -1.77 6.72
N ILE A 210 24.20 -2.73 6.99
CA ILE A 210 24.55 -4.15 7.05
C ILE A 210 25.06 -4.61 5.69
N CYS A 211 24.36 -4.30 4.60
CA CYS A 211 24.80 -4.69 3.26
C CYS A 211 26.15 -4.06 2.89
N PHE A 212 26.36 -2.79 3.23
CA PHE A 212 27.65 -2.12 3.05
C PHE A 212 28.77 -2.80 3.83
N SER A 213 28.52 -3.20 5.09
CA SER A 213 29.52 -3.90 5.91
C SER A 213 29.97 -5.24 5.34
N GLN A 214 29.11 -5.89 4.53
CA GLN A 214 29.40 -7.18 3.90
C GLN A 214 29.99 -7.01 2.49
N ASN A 215 29.48 -6.04 1.73
CA ASN A 215 29.80 -5.87 0.31
C ASN A 215 30.94 -4.87 0.06
N GLY A 216 31.17 -3.92 0.97
CA GLY A 216 32.14 -2.84 0.81
C GLY A 216 31.67 -1.67 -0.08
N PHE A 217 30.42 -1.69 -0.55
CA PHE A 217 29.83 -0.61 -1.36
C PHE A 217 28.34 -0.46 -1.10
N TYR A 218 27.80 0.73 -1.42
CA TYR A 218 26.39 1.06 -1.30
C TYR A 218 25.63 0.76 -2.59
N PRO A 219 24.32 0.43 -2.52
CA PRO A 219 23.48 0.24 -3.72
C PRO A 219 23.34 1.51 -4.57
N TYR A 220 23.42 2.69 -3.94
CA TYR A 220 23.37 3.98 -4.61
C TYR A 220 24.62 4.80 -4.29
N PRO A 221 25.30 5.41 -5.30
CA PRO A 221 26.50 6.21 -5.08
C PRO A 221 26.33 7.36 -4.10
N ILE A 222 25.14 7.99 -4.02
CA ILE A 222 24.87 9.07 -3.07
C ILE A 222 25.24 8.70 -1.63
N PHE A 223 25.01 7.46 -1.21
CA PHE A 223 25.33 7.04 0.15
C PHE A 223 26.83 7.08 0.42
N ALA A 224 27.69 6.75 -0.55
CA ALA A 224 29.13 6.80 -0.39
C ALA A 224 29.66 8.24 -0.24
N ILE A 225 28.96 9.21 -0.83
CA ILE A 225 29.37 10.63 -0.85
C ILE A 225 28.93 11.35 0.44
N LEU A 226 27.82 10.93 1.04
CA LEU A 226 27.27 11.54 2.24
C LEU A 226 28.01 11.09 3.51
N THR A 227 28.30 12.03 4.39
CA THR A 227 28.70 11.76 5.78
C THR A 227 27.54 11.11 6.56
N THR A 228 27.84 10.46 7.69
CA THR A 228 26.82 9.84 8.54
C THR A 228 25.70 10.82 8.94
N ASN A 229 26.05 12.05 9.33
CA ASN A 229 25.06 13.08 9.70
C ASN A 229 24.15 13.46 8.52
N GLN A 230 24.71 13.53 7.31
CA GLN A 230 23.90 13.80 6.12
C GLN A 230 23.01 12.62 5.74
N ARG A 231 23.46 11.37 5.97
CA ARG A 231 22.60 10.18 5.80
C ARG A 231 21.45 10.18 6.80
N ILE A 232 21.71 10.50 8.08
CA ILE A 232 20.64 10.70 9.07
C ILE A 232 19.61 11.70 8.54
N GLY A 233 20.07 12.87 8.09
CA GLY A 233 19.21 13.88 7.48
C GLY A 233 18.41 13.35 6.30
N LEU A 234 19.05 12.62 5.38
CA LEU A 234 18.41 12.02 4.21
C LEU A 234 17.29 11.05 4.60
N PHE A 235 17.53 10.15 5.57
CA PHE A 235 16.54 9.17 6.02
C PHE A 235 15.39 9.83 6.81
N VAL A 236 15.68 10.84 7.63
CA VAL A 236 14.64 11.64 8.31
C VAL A 236 13.75 12.33 7.28
N VAL A 237 14.35 13.03 6.30
CA VAL A 237 13.59 13.70 5.23
C VAL A 237 12.78 12.69 4.42
N SER A 238 13.34 11.53 4.09
CA SER A 238 12.63 10.46 3.36
C SER A 238 11.43 9.93 4.15
N GLY A 239 11.58 9.71 5.46
CA GLY A 239 10.48 9.32 6.34
C GLY A 239 9.38 10.39 6.41
N VAL A 240 9.75 11.67 6.47
CA VAL A 240 8.79 12.80 6.41
C VAL A 240 8.06 12.84 5.08
N ILE A 241 8.75 12.66 3.95
CA ILE A 241 8.14 12.60 2.62
C ILE A 241 7.10 11.47 2.58
N MET A 242 7.46 10.28 3.05
CA MET A 242 6.52 9.14 3.09
C MET A 242 5.30 9.41 3.97
N TRP A 243 5.48 10.06 5.12
CA TRP A 243 4.38 10.46 5.98
C TRP A 243 3.44 11.47 5.31
N VAL A 244 4.02 12.49 4.66
CA VAL A 244 3.27 13.50 3.88
C VAL A 244 2.50 12.85 2.75
N VAL A 245 3.14 11.95 1.99
CA VAL A 245 2.51 11.16 0.93
C VAL A 245 1.32 10.36 1.48
N GLY A 246 1.46 9.70 2.62
CA GLY A 246 0.34 8.99 3.26
C GLY A 246 -0.80 9.93 3.65
N GLY A 247 -0.50 11.15 4.08
CA GLY A 247 -1.48 12.21 4.31
C GLY A 247 -2.18 12.66 3.02
N LEU A 248 -1.43 12.89 1.95
CA LEU A 248 -1.96 13.28 0.65
C LEU A 248 -2.83 12.19 0.03
N LEU A 249 -2.45 10.92 0.17
CA LEU A 249 -3.28 9.78 -0.25
C LEU A 249 -4.62 9.78 0.48
N ARG A 250 -4.65 10.02 1.79
CA ARG A 250 -5.92 10.15 2.54
C ARG A 250 -6.76 11.34 2.08
N VAL A 251 -6.14 12.49 1.83
CA VAL A 251 -6.85 13.67 1.28
C VAL A 251 -7.42 13.36 -0.10
N LEU A 252 -6.64 12.70 -0.95
CA LEU A 252 -7.07 12.27 -2.28
C LEU A 252 -8.25 11.29 -2.19
N TYR A 253 -8.15 10.30 -1.30
CA TYR A 253 -9.25 9.38 -1.01
C TYR A 253 -10.49 10.15 -0.57
N ALA A 254 -10.38 11.05 0.41
CA ALA A 254 -11.52 11.81 0.92
C ALA A 254 -12.18 12.69 -0.16
N LYS A 255 -11.38 13.30 -1.05
CA LYS A 255 -11.88 14.07 -2.20
C LYS A 255 -12.63 13.19 -3.20
N ILE A 256 -12.09 12.01 -3.50
CA ILE A 256 -12.67 11.12 -4.50
C ILE A 256 -13.84 10.31 -3.95
N ASN A 257 -13.87 9.98 -2.66
CA ASN A 257 -14.79 9.01 -2.08
C ASN A 257 -15.74 9.58 -1.01
N GLY A 258 -15.43 10.76 -0.47
CA GLY A 258 -16.06 11.30 0.73
C GLY A 258 -15.33 10.89 2.01
N TYR A 259 -15.83 11.37 3.14
CA TYR A 259 -15.30 11.08 4.47
C TYR A 259 -16.35 10.38 5.33
N GLU A 260 -15.90 9.61 6.32
CA GLU A 260 -16.80 9.10 7.35
C GLU A 260 -17.28 10.27 8.21
N SER A 261 -18.60 10.47 8.34
CA SER A 261 -19.13 11.57 9.15
C SER A 261 -18.81 11.38 10.64
N VAL A 262 -18.58 12.48 11.36
CA VAL A 262 -18.34 12.46 12.82
C VAL A 262 -19.47 11.73 13.56
N GLU A 263 -20.72 11.91 13.12
CA GLU A 263 -21.88 11.20 13.68
C GLU A 263 -21.81 9.68 13.48
N HIS A 264 -21.27 9.22 12.34
CA HIS A 264 -21.03 7.79 12.10
C HIS A 264 -19.93 7.26 13.02
N LEU A 265 -18.83 8.01 13.20
CA LEU A 265 -17.75 7.68 14.14
C LEU A 265 -18.27 7.60 15.59
N GLU A 266 -19.06 8.57 16.02
CA GLU A 266 -19.64 8.64 17.36
C GLU A 266 -20.67 7.53 17.61
N LYS A 267 -21.49 7.19 16.62
CA LYS A 267 -22.45 6.09 16.72
C LYS A 267 -21.74 4.74 16.87
N VAL A 268 -20.67 4.49 16.11
CA VAL A 268 -19.88 3.27 16.27
C VAL A 268 -19.17 3.25 17.63
N ARG A 269 -18.59 4.37 18.06
CA ARG A 269 -17.96 4.51 19.38
C ARG A 269 -18.96 4.16 20.49
N ARG A 270 -20.17 4.72 20.44
CA ARG A 270 -21.24 4.46 21.41
C ARG A 270 -21.65 2.99 21.43
N ASN A 271 -21.81 2.37 20.27
CA ASN A 271 -22.15 0.95 20.17
C ASN A 271 -21.05 0.04 20.73
N LYS A 272 -19.76 0.39 20.55
CA LYS A 272 -18.64 -0.36 21.11
C LYS A 272 -18.57 -0.26 22.64
N VAL A 273 -18.83 0.93 23.20
CA VAL A 273 -18.91 1.14 24.65
C VAL A 273 -20.08 0.35 25.24
N MET A 274 -21.26 0.43 24.63
CA MET A 274 -22.47 -0.27 25.09
C MET A 274 -22.38 -1.79 24.93
N GLY A 275 -21.71 -2.28 23.88
CA GLY A 275 -21.45 -3.71 23.65
C GLY A 275 -20.35 -4.30 24.53
N GLY A 276 -19.38 -3.48 24.96
CA GLY A 276 -18.36 -3.87 25.95
C GLY A 276 -18.86 -3.82 27.39
N SER A 277 -19.94 -3.08 27.67
CA SER A 277 -20.61 -3.03 28.97
C SER A 277 -21.75 -4.04 29.12
N GLY A 278 -21.86 -5.01 28.21
CA GLY A 278 -22.87 -6.07 28.23
C GLY A 278 -22.63 -7.08 29.35
N LYS A 279 -23.18 -6.77 30.53
CA LYS A 279 -23.63 -7.65 31.62
C LYS A 279 -23.05 -9.08 31.65
N TRP A 280 -22.15 -9.29 32.62
CA TRP A 280 -22.09 -10.56 33.33
C TRP A 280 -23.27 -10.59 34.31
N GLU A 281 -24.35 -11.26 33.94
CA GLU A 281 -25.29 -11.86 34.89
C GLU A 281 -25.08 -13.38 34.86
#